data_AF-D7FDI8-F1
#
_entry.id   AF-D7FDI8-F1
#
_cell.length_a   1.000
_cell.length_b   1.000
_cell.length_c   1.000
_cell.angle_alpha   90.00
_cell.angle_beta   90.00
_cell.angle_gamma   90.00
#
_symmetry.space_group_name_H-M   'P 1'
#
loop_
_entity.id
_entity.type
_entity.pdbx_description
1 polymer ?
#
loop_
_entity_poly.entity_id
_entity_poly.type
_entity_poly.pdbx_seq_one_letter_code
_entity_poly.pdbx_strand_id
1 'polypeptide(L)'
;MSLIKVSGDKKVIEFSIPLTSISGKARVKIRHAFSDYGISTATRKIPFSLKHYVEWQIGYDAPIKDKEKFELTTLKDEKYHFLGANNKVKTLYELSEMIYYAKQLNLISLEI
;
A
#
# COMPACT_ATOMS: atom_id res chain seq x y z
N MET A 1 13.36 -5.73 -1.16
CA MET A 1 12.33 -6.54 -0.47
C MET A 1 10.99 -5.99 -0.91
N SER A 2 10.11 -6.78 -1.52
CA SER A 2 8.82 -6.27 -2.00
C SER A 2 7.90 -5.88 -0.82
N LEU A 3 7.06 -4.88 -1.04
CA LEU A 3 6.08 -4.39 -0.07
C LEU A 3 4.96 -5.42 0.22
N ILE A 4 4.72 -6.33 -0.73
CA ILE A 4 3.58 -7.25 -0.75
C ILE A 4 4.06 -8.70 -0.71
N LYS A 5 3.37 -9.54 0.07
CA LYS A 5 3.49 -11.01 0.00
C LYS A 5 2.12 -11.62 -0.25
N VAL A 6 2.06 -12.60 -1.14
CA VAL A 6 0.80 -13.24 -1.54
C VAL A 6 0.89 -14.73 -1.20
N SER A 7 -0.11 -15.24 -0.49
CA SER A 7 -0.26 -16.68 -0.21
C SER A 7 -1.47 -17.21 -0.96
N GLY A 8 -1.21 -18.02 -2.00
CA GLY A 8 -2.25 -18.67 -2.81
C GLY A 8 -3.15 -19.59 -1.99
N ASP A 9 -2.54 -20.48 -1.21
CA ASP A 9 -3.26 -21.50 -0.43
C ASP A 9 -4.18 -20.87 0.63
N LYS A 10 -3.70 -19.81 1.30
CA LYS A 10 -4.46 -19.12 2.34
C LYS A 10 -5.41 -18.06 1.78
N LYS A 11 -5.28 -17.72 0.49
CA LYS A 11 -5.94 -16.56 -0.15
C LYS A 11 -5.75 -15.26 0.65
N VAL A 12 -4.51 -15.00 1.07
CA VAL A 12 -4.15 -13.81 1.86
C VAL A 12 -3.14 -12.97 1.09
N ILE A 13 -3.31 -11.64 1.19
CA ILE A 13 -2.37 -10.64 0.70
C ILE A 13 -1.86 -9.87 1.92
N GLU A 14 -0.56 -9.95 2.20
CA GLU A 14 0.09 -9.30 3.33
C GLU A 14 0.88 -8.07 2.88
N PHE A 15 0.83 -7.02 3.68
CA PHE A 15 1.53 -5.75 3.44
C PHE A 15 2.42 -5.42 4.62
N SER A 16 3.67 -5.06 4.33
CA SER A 16 4.60 -4.59 5.35
C SER A 16 4.55 -3.07 5.45
N ILE A 17 3.98 -2.55 6.54
CA ILE A 17 3.88 -1.10 6.78
C ILE A 17 4.88 -0.68 7.88
N PRO A 18 5.80 0.26 7.62
CA PRO A 18 6.70 0.75 8.65
C PRO A 18 5.98 1.66 9.65
N LEU A 19 5.91 1.24 10.92
CA LEU A 19 5.18 1.96 11.99
C LEU A 19 6.02 3.01 12.73
N THR A 20 7.33 3.05 12.50
CA THR A 20 8.25 3.97 13.20
C THR A 20 8.79 5.09 12.32
N SER A 21 8.42 5.11 11.03
CA SER A 21 8.78 6.20 10.14
C SER A 21 7.85 7.38 10.36
N ILE A 22 8.41 8.50 10.81
CA ILE A 22 7.68 9.76 11.02
C ILE A 22 7.53 10.58 9.73
N SER A 23 8.40 10.33 8.75
CA SER A 23 8.41 11.00 7.45
C SER A 23 8.20 9.97 6.34
N GLY A 24 7.00 9.92 5.78
CA GLY A 24 6.65 8.98 4.72
C GLY A 24 5.17 8.99 4.39
N LYS A 25 4.79 8.09 3.47
CA LYS A 25 3.41 7.83 3.06
C LYS A 25 2.57 7.17 4.16
N ALA A 26 3.18 6.31 4.97
CA ALA A 26 2.54 5.65 6.10
C ALA A 26 3.00 6.30 7.40
N ARG A 27 2.05 6.64 8.27
CA ARG A 27 2.28 7.29 9.56
C ARG A 27 1.32 6.69 10.58
N VAL A 28 1.71 6.72 11.85
CA VAL A 28 0.79 6.38 12.94
C VAL A 28 0.23 7.66 13.53
N LYS A 29 -1.08 7.66 13.76
CA LYS A 29 -1.81 8.75 14.39
C LYS A 29 -2.65 8.24 15.55
N ILE A 30 -3.00 9.13 16.47
CA ILE A 30 -3.95 8.87 17.55
C ILE A 30 -5.26 9.60 17.21
N ARG A 31 -6.38 8.90 17.26
CA ARG A 31 -7.71 9.50 17.13
C ARG A 31 -8.08 10.21 18.44
N HIS A 32 -8.36 11.50 18.36
CA HIS A 32 -8.78 12.29 19.50
C HIS A 32 -10.31 12.25 19.64
N ALA A 33 -10.82 11.75 20.77
CA ALA A 33 -12.24 11.42 20.95
C ALA A 33 -13.21 12.61 20.84
N PHE A 34 -12.72 13.84 21.02
CA PHE A 34 -13.55 15.04 21.03
C PHE A 34 -13.54 15.83 19.72
N SER A 35 -12.59 15.54 18.83
CA SER A 35 -12.42 16.30 17.59
C SER A 35 -12.36 15.40 16.35
N ASP A 36 -12.36 14.08 16.53
CA ASP A 36 -12.23 13.04 15.50
C ASP A 36 -11.00 13.15 14.58
N TYR A 37 -10.20 14.21 14.72
CA TYR A 37 -8.95 14.39 14.00
C TYR A 37 -7.85 13.47 14.53
N GLY A 38 -6.96 13.12 13.61
CA GLY A 38 -5.74 12.36 13.90
C GLY A 38 -4.57 13.24 14.28
N ILE A 39 -3.99 13.00 15.44
CA ILE A 39 -2.81 13.68 15.95
C ILE A 39 -1.58 12.79 15.76
N SER A 40 -0.45 13.37 15.34
CA SER A 40 0.83 12.66 15.23
C SER A 40 1.28 12.10 16.59
N THR A 41 1.89 10.91 16.59
CA THR A 41 2.39 10.26 17.81
C THR A 41 3.82 9.75 17.65
N ALA A 42 4.59 9.77 18.73
CA ALA A 42 5.95 9.28 18.79
C ALA A 42 5.95 7.77 19.12
N THR A 43 5.81 6.92 18.09
CA THR A 43 5.63 5.46 18.24
C THR A 43 6.79 4.71 18.90
N ARG A 44 7.99 5.31 18.95
CA ARG A 44 9.14 4.74 19.69
C ARG A 44 9.10 5.01 21.20
N LYS A 45 8.26 5.94 21.65
CA LYS A 45 8.20 6.39 23.05
C LYS A 45 6.86 6.06 23.71
N ILE A 46 5.78 6.10 22.94
CA ILE A 46 4.42 5.93 23.44
C ILE A 46 3.95 4.50 23.13
N PRO A 47 3.51 3.71 24.12
CA PRO A 47 2.93 2.39 23.88
C PRO A 47 1.67 2.47 23.02
N PHE A 48 1.50 1.48 22.13
CA PHE A 48 0.30 1.38 21.30
C PHE A 48 -0.96 1.15 22.14
N SER A 49 -2.07 1.68 21.65
CA SER A 49 -3.40 1.53 22.23
C SER A 49 -4.46 1.55 21.12
N LEU A 50 -5.70 1.21 21.45
CA LEU A 50 -6.83 1.20 20.50
C LEU A 50 -7.12 2.57 19.86
N LYS A 51 -6.57 3.65 20.39
CA LYS A 51 -6.68 4.99 19.80
C LYS A 51 -5.73 5.19 18.62
N HIS A 52 -4.73 4.33 18.46
CA HIS A 52 -3.74 4.42 17.39
C HIS A 52 -4.28 3.80 16.10
N TYR A 53 -4.06 4.47 14.99
CA TYR A 53 -4.37 3.96 13.66
C TYR A 53 -3.25 4.30 12.68
N VAL A 54 -3.19 3.54 11.59
CA VAL A 54 -2.26 3.80 10.48
C VAL A 54 -2.95 4.71 9.47
N GLU A 55 -2.36 5.87 9.24
CA GLU A 55 -2.67 6.71 8.09
C GLU A 55 -1.73 6.31 6.95
N TRP A 56 -2.28 5.85 5.84
CA TRP A 56 -1.50 5.49 4.66
C TRP A 56 -2.01 6.23 3.43
N GLN A 57 -1.17 7.12 2.90
CA GLN A 57 -1.38 7.73 1.58
C GLN A 57 -1.03 6.69 0.50
N ILE A 58 -1.94 5.76 0.29
CA ILE A 58 -1.81 4.68 -0.68
C ILE A 58 -1.86 5.22 -2.12
N GLY A 59 -0.96 4.74 -2.96
CA GLY A 59 -0.96 4.97 -4.41
C GLY A 59 -1.58 3.80 -5.16
N TYR A 60 -1.67 3.94 -6.48
CA TYR A 60 -2.20 2.90 -7.37
C TYR A 60 -1.32 2.66 -8.60
N ASP A 61 -0.25 3.43 -8.78
CA ASP A 61 0.68 3.26 -9.89
C ASP A 61 2.09 3.73 -9.53
N ALA A 62 3.07 3.24 -10.28
CA ALA A 62 4.47 3.66 -10.20
C ALA A 62 5.05 3.83 -11.61
N PRO A 63 5.70 4.98 -11.93
CA PRO A 63 6.43 5.12 -13.17
C PRO A 63 7.57 4.10 -13.26
N ILE A 64 7.72 3.41 -14.40
CA ILE A 64 8.80 2.42 -14.57
C ILE A 64 10.21 3.02 -14.50
N LYS A 65 10.31 4.33 -14.78
CA LYS A 65 11.57 5.09 -14.68
C LYS A 65 11.96 5.40 -13.23
N ASP A 66 11.02 5.34 -12.29
CA ASP A 66 11.27 5.50 -10.86
C ASP A 66 11.72 4.16 -10.28
N LYS A 67 13.03 3.90 -10.38
CA LYS A 67 13.63 2.61 -10.01
C LYS A 67 13.32 2.20 -8.58
N GLU A 68 13.29 3.15 -7.64
CA GLU A 68 13.01 2.84 -6.23
C GLU A 68 11.60 2.28 -6.05
N LYS A 69 10.59 2.91 -6.65
CA LYS A 69 9.20 2.41 -6.56
C LYS A 69 9.00 1.15 -7.39
N PHE A 70 9.62 1.07 -8.55
CA PHE A 70 9.53 -0.11 -9.41
C PHE A 70 10.12 -1.36 -8.74
N GLU A 71 11.14 -1.20 -7.91
CA GLU A 71 11.71 -2.32 -7.13
C GLU A 71 10.81 -2.81 -5.99
N LEU A 72 9.84 -2.01 -5.55
CA LEU A 72 8.92 -2.37 -4.47
C LEU A 72 7.72 -3.20 -4.94
N THR A 73 7.31 -3.09 -6.21
CA THR A 73 6.25 -3.93 -6.79
C THR A 73 6.76 -5.33 -7.12
N THR A 74 5.87 -6.32 -7.02
CA THR A 74 6.12 -7.67 -7.55
C THR A 74 5.76 -7.78 -9.04
N LEU A 75 4.99 -6.85 -9.60
CA LEU A 75 4.46 -6.88 -10.97
C LEU A 75 5.37 -6.12 -11.94
N LYS A 76 6.58 -6.65 -12.15
CA LYS A 76 7.63 -6.01 -12.95
C LYS A 76 7.53 -6.31 -14.46
N ASP A 77 6.87 -7.39 -14.85
CA ASP A 77 6.75 -7.79 -16.26
C ASP A 77 6.06 -6.70 -17.12
N GLU A 78 6.49 -6.59 -18.37
CA GLU A 78 5.97 -5.60 -19.33
C GLU A 78 4.46 -5.72 -19.57
N LYS A 79 3.87 -6.91 -19.39
CA LYS A 79 2.43 -7.13 -19.52
C LYS A 79 1.58 -6.35 -18.51
N TYR A 80 2.18 -5.87 -17.42
CA TYR A 80 1.52 -5.03 -16.42
C TYR A 80 1.75 -3.54 -16.68
N HIS A 81 2.56 -3.19 -17.69
CA HIS A 81 2.85 -1.81 -18.00
C HIS A 81 1.71 -1.19 -18.78
N PHE A 82 1.45 0.08 -18.51
CA PHE A 82 0.42 0.86 -19.19
C PHE A 82 0.87 2.30 -19.38
N LEU A 83 0.29 2.96 -20.38
CA LEU A 83 0.51 4.38 -20.62
C LEU A 83 -0.42 5.20 -19.71
N GLY A 84 0.16 5.93 -18.75
CA GLY A 84 -0.60 6.85 -17.92
C GLY A 84 -1.03 8.09 -18.71
N ALA A 85 -2.09 8.76 -18.25
CA ALA A 85 -2.60 10.00 -18.87
C ALA A 85 -1.58 11.16 -18.95
N ASN A 86 -0.48 11.08 -18.19
CA ASN A 86 0.64 12.01 -18.24
C ASN A 86 1.75 11.59 -19.24
N ASN A 87 1.44 10.68 -20.17
CA ASN A 87 2.35 10.11 -21.17
C ASN A 87 3.59 9.41 -20.59
N LYS A 88 3.53 8.98 -19.32
CA LYS A 88 4.58 8.16 -18.70
C LYS A 88 4.13 6.71 -18.69
N VAL A 89 5.04 5.81 -19.05
CA VAL A 89 4.83 4.37 -18.84
C VAL A 89 4.91 4.07 -17.35
N LYS A 90 3.91 3.36 -16.84
CA LYS A 90 3.75 3.01 -15.44
C LYS A 90 3.45 1.53 -15.31
N THR A 91 3.61 1.00 -14.11
CA THR A 91 3.14 -0.34 -13.72
C THR A 91 2.18 -0.25 -12.52
N LEU A 92 1.50 -1.35 -12.25
CA LEU A 92 0.64 -1.53 -11.08
C LEU A 92 1.47 -1.46 -9.79
N TYR A 93 0.95 -0.79 -8.77
CA TYR A 93 1.66 -0.57 -7.51
C TYR A 93 0.69 -0.29 -6.37
N GLU A 94 1.01 -0.75 -5.17
CA GLU A 94 0.18 -0.60 -3.97
C GLU A 94 -1.27 -1.05 -4.24
N LEU A 95 -2.25 -0.15 -4.30
CA LEU A 95 -3.67 -0.48 -4.43
C LEU A 95 -4.00 -1.37 -5.63
N SER A 96 -3.49 -1.02 -6.82
CA SER A 96 -3.84 -1.74 -8.05
C SER A 96 -3.23 -3.13 -8.10
N GLU A 97 -2.06 -3.31 -7.48
CA GLU A 97 -1.43 -4.61 -7.28
C GLU A 97 -2.24 -5.47 -6.30
N MET A 98 -2.82 -4.87 -5.24
CA MET A 98 -3.76 -5.59 -4.35
C MET A 98 -4.97 -6.09 -5.13
N ILE A 99 -5.56 -5.23 -5.96
CA ILE A 99 -6.74 -5.57 -6.77
C ILE A 99 -6.39 -6.71 -7.75
N TYR A 100 -5.24 -6.64 -8.41
CA TYR A 100 -4.77 -7.68 -9.31
C TYR A 100 -4.69 -9.03 -8.59
N TYR A 101 -4.01 -9.10 -7.45
CA TYR A 101 -3.90 -10.33 -6.68
C TYR A 101 -5.22 -10.79 -6.07
N ALA A 102 -6.06 -9.85 -5.61
CA ALA A 102 -7.39 -10.18 -5.12
C ALA A 102 -8.23 -10.85 -6.21
N LYS A 103 -8.10 -10.39 -7.46
CA LYS A 103 -8.77 -11.02 -8.61
C LYS A 103 -8.21 -12.42 -8.88
N GLN A 104 -6.89 -12.60 -8.89
CA GLN A 104 -6.25 -13.91 -9.09
C GLN A 104 -6.64 -14.92 -7.99
N LEU A 105 -6.83 -14.45 -6.76
CA LEU A 105 -7.27 -15.27 -5.62
C LEU A 105 -8.79 -15.48 -5.56
N ASN A 106 -9.55 -14.95 -6.53
CA ASN A 106 -11.02 -14.94 -6.55
C ASN A 106 -11.66 -14.32 -5.30
N LEU A 107 -11.01 -13.30 -4.73
CA LEU A 107 -11.55 -12.47 -3.64
C LEU A 107 -12.46 -11.37 -4.16
N ILE A 108 -12.27 -10.97 -5.43
CA ILE A 108 -13.15 -10.05 -6.16
C ILE A 108 -13.60 -10.68 -7.48
N SER A 109 -14.89 -10.57 -7.79
CA SER A 109 -15.48 -11.01 -9.05
C SER A 109 -15.64 -9.83 -10.00
N LEU A 110 -15.83 -10.12 -11.28
CA LEU A 110 -16.50 -9.16 -12.16
C LEU A 110 -17.99 -9.30 -11.83
N GLU A 111 -18.71 -8.19 -11.71
CA GLU A 111 -20.17 -8.27 -11.75
C GLU A 111 -20.57 -8.87 -13.11
N ILE A 112 -21.47 -9.84 -13.05
CA ILE A 112 -22.02 -10.54 -14.21
C ILE A 112 -23.30 -9.83 -14.63
#